data_AF-A0A1Q1FPV3-F1
#
_entry.id   AF-A0A1Q1FPV3-F1
#
_cell.length_a   1.000
_cell.length_b   1.000
_cell.length_c   1.000
_cell.angle_alpha   90.00
_cell.angle_beta   90.00
_cell.angle_gamma   90.00
#
_symmetry.space_group_name_H-M   'P 1'
#
loop_
_entity.id
_entity.type
_entity.pdbx_description
1 polymer ?
#
loop_
_entity_poly.entity_id
_entity_poly.type
_entity_poly.pdbx_seq_one_letter_code
_entity_poly.pdbx_strand_id
1 'polypeptide(L)'
;MEDDSYGDESDERKHTTRGVVGRRPYLKSMMGAVATLGVASTGVAAAADGDYDVIEVPAGERYEKRIGDGETFENTLIDITADGATYLIYASGSDWTVRNVGVRGVWDEFEKAEPFIALVDEGSTGVIENVYLGDGAIDDSYPGSTGIYVGKAHAGTLKIDRVNIQGFPDNAIYASTPGHTDEYDSGTGGGGEVHITNSFAADCRAAHFRIGTDGSYCRNCVAVGGDRGFIGRFQHTEAYDCDFSGGRFGDVVVGAPGWDTSDTASVRVEDTRYGTTHLYWDGNELTGSSAGQPRTDPPAGVPTTPEEAAGSSTDANTDGSVGDTDGSGSDDGTETDDEETTLPHTLTVETNEGGPLVEYELTVEGTVSKGDAAEGNDTITEDGGTTIVAGVTGNGYTDDYRFDGELVDWSADVDPEHYRVLVDGEEATADESTEHTLTVETNEGGPLVEYELTVEGTVSKGDAAEGNDTITEDGETTIVAGVTGNGYTDDYRFDGELVDWSADVDPEHYRVLVDGEEATAAPDEPRTFTIETSEGGPLVRYEFTVDGPVSKGPNAEGGKSVASDTVTEDGDTTIVAGATGNGYTDDYEIRGRLTDWTANVSADRFRLLVDGEEIDPAQI
;
A
#
# COMPACT_ATOMS: atom_id res chain seq x y z
N MET A 1 8.42 -6.31 77.88
CA MET A 1 9.55 -6.56 76.98
C MET A 1 9.11 -6.20 75.59
N GLU A 2 9.25 -4.97 75.12
CA GLU A 2 9.56 -3.63 75.71
C GLU A 2 8.93 -2.63 74.69
N ASP A 3 8.28 -1.53 75.09
CA ASP A 3 8.85 -0.19 75.32
C ASP A 3 9.90 0.21 74.25
N ASP A 4 9.86 1.36 73.56
CA ASP A 4 9.07 2.61 73.61
C ASP A 4 8.60 3.01 72.18
N SER A 5 7.67 3.92 71.87
CA SER A 5 7.08 5.15 72.48
C SER A 5 7.71 6.51 72.04
N TYR A 6 6.84 7.40 71.54
CA TYR A 6 7.00 8.84 71.23
C TYR A 6 7.97 9.34 70.14
N GLY A 7 7.55 10.43 69.46
CA GLY A 7 8.33 11.12 68.41
C GLY A 7 7.51 12.08 67.53
N ASP A 8 6.76 13.02 68.13
CA ASP A 8 6.06 14.11 67.42
C ASP A 8 6.90 15.38 67.45
N GLU A 9 7.09 16.04 66.30
CA GLU A 9 7.49 17.45 66.23
C GLU A 9 7.11 18.07 64.87
N SER A 10 6.55 19.28 64.92
CA SER A 10 6.08 20.03 63.75
C SER A 10 6.51 21.50 63.84
N ASP A 11 6.99 22.06 62.71
CA ASP A 11 7.12 23.50 62.36
C ASP A 11 8.20 23.67 61.26
N GLU A 12 8.30 24.76 60.49
CA GLU A 12 7.45 25.96 60.37
C GLU A 12 7.42 26.41 58.88
N ARG A 13 6.38 27.13 58.44
CA ARG A 13 6.35 27.76 57.10
C ARG A 13 7.11 29.08 57.08
N LYS A 14 7.85 29.37 56.00
CA LYS A 14 8.18 30.76 55.60
C LYS A 14 7.81 31.03 54.14
N HIS A 15 7.35 32.25 53.89
CA HIS A 15 6.48 32.56 52.76
C HIS A 15 6.78 33.96 52.18
N THR A 16 7.23 34.01 50.93
CA THR A 16 7.47 35.23 50.14
C THR A 16 7.37 34.88 48.64
N THR A 17 6.62 35.52 47.74
CA THR A 17 5.31 36.21 47.70
C THR A 17 5.29 36.97 46.37
N ARG A 18 4.60 36.40 45.36
CA ARG A 18 3.92 37.02 44.19
C ARG A 18 4.65 37.97 43.21
N GLY A 19 4.48 37.66 41.91
CA GLY A 19 4.37 38.62 40.79
C GLY A 19 5.43 38.42 39.69
N VAL A 20 5.12 38.45 38.37
CA VAL A 20 3.85 38.61 37.62
C VAL A 20 3.90 37.74 36.34
N VAL A 21 2.73 37.48 35.73
CA VAL A 21 2.47 36.65 34.53
C VAL A 21 3.44 36.82 33.35
N GLY A 22 3.82 35.68 32.75
CA GLY A 22 4.25 35.51 31.35
C GLY A 22 3.70 34.17 30.82
N ARG A 23 3.49 34.03 29.51
CA ARG A 23 2.92 32.81 28.89
C ARG A 23 4.00 31.85 28.32
N ARG A 24 3.55 30.63 28.01
CA ARG A 24 4.23 29.43 27.43
C ARG A 24 5.17 29.71 26.22
N PRO A 25 6.03 28.75 25.79
CA PRO A 25 6.00 27.30 26.06
C PRO A 25 7.15 26.72 26.90
N TYR A 26 7.03 25.43 27.21
CA TYR A 26 7.97 24.64 28.01
C TYR A 26 8.78 23.70 27.10
N LEU A 27 10.03 23.43 27.49
CA LEU A 27 10.87 22.40 26.90
C LEU A 27 11.65 21.70 28.03
N LYS A 28 11.74 20.36 27.93
CA LYS A 28 12.55 19.42 28.72
C LYS A 28 12.11 19.06 30.16
N SER A 29 11.75 17.78 30.28
CA SER A 29 12.20 16.80 31.28
C SER A 29 11.94 17.00 32.79
N MET A 30 11.28 16.02 33.41
CA MET A 30 11.79 15.45 34.68
C MET A 30 11.35 13.99 34.88
N MET A 31 12.26 13.13 35.33
CA MET A 31 11.97 11.76 35.76
C MET A 31 11.42 11.75 37.20
N GLY A 32 10.54 10.80 37.54
CA GLY A 32 10.16 10.46 38.91
C GLY A 32 9.80 8.98 39.01
N ALA A 33 10.45 8.22 39.90
CA ALA A 33 10.46 6.75 39.81
C ALA A 33 10.30 6.01 41.16
N VAL A 34 9.54 4.91 41.14
CA VAL A 34 9.56 3.74 42.06
C VAL A 34 9.05 2.54 41.22
N ALA A 35 9.90 1.66 40.66
CA ALA A 35 10.40 0.41 41.27
C ALA A 35 9.28 -0.62 41.59
N THR A 36 9.23 -1.86 41.09
CA THR A 36 10.16 -2.76 40.33
C THR A 36 9.31 -3.74 39.44
N LEU A 37 9.77 -4.80 38.71
CA LEU A 37 10.96 -5.66 38.81
C LEU A 37 11.26 -6.50 37.52
N GLY A 38 11.83 -5.88 36.48
CA GLY A 38 12.27 -6.57 35.24
C GLY A 38 11.16 -6.73 34.19
N VAL A 39 11.45 -6.94 32.90
CA VAL A 39 12.77 -7.14 32.24
C VAL A 39 13.44 -5.79 31.89
N ALA A 40 14.70 -5.80 31.45
CA ALA A 40 15.39 -4.63 30.93
C ALA A 40 15.27 -4.58 29.40
N SER A 41 14.24 -3.90 28.88
CA SER A 41 14.20 -3.51 27.48
C SER A 41 15.30 -2.47 27.21
N THR A 42 16.09 -2.71 26.17
CA THR A 42 16.87 -1.65 25.52
C THR A 42 15.90 -0.66 24.91
N GLY A 43 16.18 0.65 25.03
CA GLY A 43 15.30 1.66 24.48
C GLY A 43 15.38 1.65 22.95
N VAL A 44 14.30 1.21 22.30
CA VAL A 44 14.02 1.50 20.89
C VAL A 44 14.13 3.02 20.72
N ALA A 45 14.87 3.45 19.70
CA ALA A 45 14.97 4.86 19.37
C ALA A 45 13.87 5.16 18.35
N ALA A 46 12.83 5.88 18.77
CA ALA A 46 11.85 6.38 17.81
C ALA A 46 12.55 7.31 16.82
N ALA A 47 12.59 6.91 15.56
CA ALA A 47 12.84 7.81 14.45
C ALA A 47 11.55 8.63 14.23
N ALA A 48 11.70 9.94 14.12
CA ALA A 48 10.60 10.86 13.86
C ALA A 48 10.92 11.62 12.57
N ASP A 49 10.54 11.02 11.44
CA ASP A 49 10.59 11.59 10.08
C ASP A 49 9.18 11.79 9.50
N GLY A 50 8.15 11.87 10.36
CA GLY A 50 6.77 12.20 10.02
C GLY A 50 6.01 12.75 11.24
N ASP A 51 4.70 13.00 11.11
CA ASP A 51 3.84 13.54 12.18
C ASP A 51 3.47 12.52 13.30
N TYR A 52 4.17 11.38 13.34
CA TYR A 52 3.95 10.25 14.23
C TYR A 52 5.26 9.63 14.74
N ASP A 53 5.22 9.00 15.92
CA ASP A 53 6.35 8.22 16.47
C ASP A 53 6.41 6.85 15.77
N VAL A 54 7.58 6.45 15.24
CA VAL A 54 7.81 5.08 14.72
C VAL A 54 8.40 4.19 15.81
N ILE A 55 7.88 2.97 15.94
CA ILE A 55 8.35 1.94 16.88
C ILE A 55 8.70 0.67 16.11
N GLU A 56 9.96 0.58 15.69
CA GLU A 56 10.57 -0.64 15.15
C GLU A 56 10.64 -1.73 16.24
N VAL A 57 10.03 -2.90 15.99
CA VAL A 57 10.11 -4.07 16.86
C VAL A 57 11.13 -5.07 16.28
N PRO A 58 12.24 -5.36 17.00
CA PRO A 58 13.26 -6.29 16.50
C PRO A 58 12.73 -7.72 16.33
N ALA A 59 13.33 -8.47 15.41
CA ALA A 59 13.04 -9.88 15.16
C ALA A 59 13.03 -10.71 16.47
N GLY A 60 11.92 -11.39 16.73
CA GLY A 60 11.69 -12.20 17.93
C GLY A 60 11.49 -11.43 19.24
N GLU A 61 11.34 -10.09 19.20
CA GLU A 61 10.97 -9.27 20.36
C GLU A 61 9.48 -8.88 20.35
N ARG A 62 8.98 -8.40 21.50
CA ARG A 62 7.61 -7.92 21.65
C ARG A 62 7.55 -6.51 22.23
N TYR A 63 6.86 -5.62 21.53
CA TYR A 63 6.48 -4.32 22.08
C TYR A 63 5.27 -4.46 23.02
N GLU A 64 5.40 -4.05 24.29
CA GLU A 64 4.26 -3.93 25.22
C GLU A 64 3.91 -2.46 25.50
N LYS A 65 2.70 -2.06 25.14
CA LYS A 65 2.09 -0.79 25.57
C LYS A 65 0.98 -1.08 26.59
N ARG A 66 1.00 -0.40 27.72
CA ARG A 66 -0.11 -0.35 28.68
C ARG A 66 -0.67 1.06 28.73
N ILE A 67 -2.00 1.18 28.81
CA ILE A 67 -2.75 2.43 28.92
C ILE A 67 -3.70 2.30 30.12
N GLY A 68 -3.54 3.18 31.11
CA GLY A 68 -4.33 3.24 32.34
C GLY A 68 -5.27 4.45 32.42
N ASP A 69 -5.74 4.75 33.64
CA ASP A 69 -6.75 5.78 33.92
C ASP A 69 -6.39 7.16 33.33
N GLY A 70 -7.20 7.64 32.38
CA GLY A 70 -7.04 8.95 31.75
C GLY A 70 -5.79 9.09 30.87
N GLU A 71 -5.13 7.98 30.51
CA GLU A 71 -3.97 7.98 29.62
C GLU A 71 -4.38 7.90 28.14
N THR A 72 -3.56 8.52 27.28
CA THR A 72 -3.69 8.44 25.83
C THR A 72 -2.47 7.76 25.22
N PHE A 73 -2.69 6.94 24.20
CA PHE A 73 -1.68 6.49 23.25
C PHE A 73 -2.09 6.97 21.86
N GLU A 74 -1.25 7.78 21.21
CA GLU A 74 -1.63 8.44 19.96
C GLU A 74 -0.45 8.70 19.03
N ASN A 75 -0.78 8.82 17.73
CA ASN A 75 0.11 9.12 16.61
C ASN A 75 1.34 8.20 16.60
N THR A 76 1.12 6.91 16.40
CA THR A 76 2.19 5.90 16.48
C THR A 76 2.07 4.86 15.39
N LEU A 77 3.17 4.61 14.68
CA LEU A 77 3.35 3.46 13.81
C LEU A 77 4.14 2.39 14.56
N ILE A 78 3.56 1.19 14.72
CA ILE A 78 4.24 0.03 15.28
C ILE A 78 4.65 -0.87 14.12
N ASP A 79 5.95 -1.10 13.95
CA ASP A 79 6.49 -1.91 12.87
C ASP A 79 6.93 -3.28 13.40
N ILE A 80 6.29 -4.33 12.91
CA ILE A 80 6.56 -5.75 13.18
C ILE A 80 7.00 -6.52 11.92
N THR A 81 7.59 -5.85 10.92
CA THR A 81 8.02 -6.47 9.65
C THR A 81 9.17 -7.49 9.78
N ALA A 82 9.84 -7.55 10.93
CA ALA A 82 10.97 -8.44 11.17
C ALA A 82 10.53 -9.80 11.79
N ASP A 83 11.09 -10.93 11.32
CA ASP A 83 10.77 -12.30 11.74
C ASP A 83 10.43 -12.45 13.25
N GLY A 84 9.22 -12.88 13.59
CA GLY A 84 8.79 -13.10 14.98
C GLY A 84 8.57 -11.84 15.81
N ALA A 85 8.58 -10.64 15.22
CA ALA A 85 8.26 -9.39 15.91
C ALA A 85 6.76 -9.32 16.23
N THR A 86 6.40 -8.90 17.44
CA THR A 86 5.00 -8.84 17.88
C THR A 86 4.70 -7.64 18.76
N TYR A 87 3.41 -7.36 18.98
CA TYR A 87 2.94 -6.29 19.84
C TYR A 87 1.89 -6.76 20.85
N LEU A 88 1.73 -6.00 21.94
CA LEU A 88 0.64 -6.10 22.89
C LEU A 88 0.24 -4.69 23.36
N ILE A 89 -0.91 -4.22 22.89
CA ILE A 89 -1.60 -3.03 23.41
C ILE A 89 -2.60 -3.50 24.47
N TYR A 90 -2.47 -3.01 25.70
CA TYR A 90 -3.34 -3.36 26.82
C TYR A 90 -3.92 -2.08 27.45
N ALA A 91 -5.17 -1.76 27.08
CA ALA A 91 -5.90 -0.60 27.57
C ALA A 91 -6.92 -1.03 28.64
N SER A 92 -6.81 -0.48 29.85
CA SER A 92 -7.68 -0.88 30.98
C SER A 92 -7.83 0.21 32.03
N GLY A 93 -9.07 0.50 32.44
CA GLY A 93 -9.38 1.42 33.53
C GLY A 93 -10.48 2.41 33.13
N SER A 94 -10.36 3.64 33.61
CA SER A 94 -11.30 4.74 33.35
C SER A 94 -10.78 5.74 32.30
N ASP A 95 -11.64 6.16 31.37
CA ASP A 95 -11.50 7.37 30.56
C ASP A 95 -10.20 7.46 29.72
N TRP A 96 -9.71 6.31 29.23
CA TRP A 96 -8.51 6.18 28.41
C TRP A 96 -8.79 6.34 26.90
N THR A 97 -7.74 6.56 26.11
CA THR A 97 -7.82 6.56 24.63
C THR A 97 -6.62 5.88 23.98
N VAL A 98 -6.89 5.10 22.94
CA VAL A 98 -5.94 4.77 21.88
C VAL A 98 -6.48 5.40 20.61
N ARG A 99 -5.73 6.30 19.97
CA ARG A 99 -6.12 6.90 18.68
C ARG A 99 -4.96 6.89 17.69
N ASN A 100 -5.21 6.95 16.40
CA ASN A 100 -4.16 7.17 15.39
C ASN A 100 -2.99 6.17 15.55
N VAL A 101 -3.27 4.88 15.44
CA VAL A 101 -2.27 3.81 15.58
C VAL A 101 -2.29 2.88 14.38
N GLY A 102 -1.18 2.84 13.65
CA GLY A 102 -0.92 1.82 12.64
C GLY A 102 -0.10 0.66 13.18
N VAL A 103 -0.38 -0.55 12.70
CA VAL A 103 0.55 -1.68 12.78
C VAL A 103 0.94 -2.07 11.36
N ARG A 104 2.24 -2.03 11.06
CA ARG A 104 2.86 -2.45 9.80
C ARG A 104 3.59 -3.77 10.00
N GLY A 105 3.48 -4.69 9.06
CA GLY A 105 4.00 -6.05 9.13
C GLY A 105 2.93 -7.08 9.55
N VAL A 106 3.04 -8.28 8.98
CA VAL A 106 2.11 -9.40 9.16
C VAL A 106 2.41 -10.12 10.47
N TRP A 107 1.39 -10.45 11.28
CA TRP A 107 1.57 -11.26 12.49
C TRP A 107 1.95 -12.72 12.14
N ASP A 108 3.20 -13.12 12.42
CA ASP A 108 3.72 -14.46 12.08
C ASP A 108 3.70 -15.49 13.23
N GLU A 109 3.31 -15.07 14.45
CA GLU A 109 3.21 -15.96 15.60
C GLU A 109 1.96 -16.88 15.54
N PHE A 110 2.16 -18.15 15.22
CA PHE A 110 1.14 -19.22 15.15
C PHE A 110 0.46 -19.60 16.50
N GLU A 111 0.82 -18.97 17.64
CA GLU A 111 0.16 -19.24 18.93
C GLU A 111 -1.07 -18.36 19.14
N LYS A 112 -2.03 -18.82 19.96
CA LYS A 112 -3.25 -18.07 20.27
C LYS A 112 -2.92 -16.77 21.03
N ALA A 113 -2.94 -15.65 20.30
CA ALA A 113 -2.71 -14.32 20.83
C ALA A 113 -3.96 -13.44 20.92
N GLU A 114 -3.86 -12.39 21.74
CA GLU A 114 -4.83 -11.29 21.91
C GLU A 114 -4.02 -9.97 21.91
N PRO A 115 -3.46 -9.54 20.76
CA PRO A 115 -2.49 -8.43 20.68
C PRO A 115 -3.05 -7.03 20.99
N PHE A 116 -4.36 -6.79 20.85
CA PHE A 116 -5.00 -5.60 21.44
C PHE A 116 -6.08 -6.06 22.42
N ILE A 117 -5.87 -5.78 23.71
CA ILE A 117 -6.84 -6.04 24.78
C ILE A 117 -7.41 -4.73 25.32
N ALA A 118 -8.74 -4.61 25.35
CA ALA A 118 -9.46 -3.44 25.84
C ALA A 118 -10.42 -3.78 26.98
N LEU A 119 -10.38 -3.03 28.08
CA LEU A 119 -11.38 -3.07 29.17
C LEU A 119 -11.69 -1.65 29.66
N VAL A 120 -12.93 -1.43 30.14
CA VAL A 120 -13.37 -0.14 30.67
C VAL A 120 -14.14 -0.38 31.98
N ASP A 121 -13.86 0.41 33.01
CA ASP A 121 -14.50 0.31 34.32
C ASP A 121 -15.96 0.82 34.32
N GLU A 122 -16.75 0.35 35.29
CA GLU A 122 -18.19 0.65 35.42
C GLU A 122 -18.47 2.17 35.46
N GLY A 123 -19.19 2.67 34.45
CA GLY A 123 -19.58 4.08 34.34
C GLY A 123 -18.54 5.01 33.69
N SER A 124 -17.41 4.48 33.21
CA SER A 124 -16.39 5.20 32.45
C SER A 124 -16.44 4.92 30.95
N THR A 125 -15.70 5.69 30.15
CA THR A 125 -15.56 5.45 28.69
C THR A 125 -14.16 4.98 28.33
N GLY A 126 -14.02 4.13 27.32
CA GLY A 126 -12.76 3.88 26.61
C GLY A 126 -12.94 4.18 25.13
N VAL A 127 -11.90 4.65 24.46
CA VAL A 127 -11.94 5.03 23.03
C VAL A 127 -10.80 4.34 22.27
N ILE A 128 -11.17 3.66 21.18
CA ILE A 128 -10.27 3.22 20.10
C ILE A 128 -10.74 3.97 18.85
N GLU A 129 -9.87 4.76 18.22
CA GLU A 129 -10.25 5.70 17.15
C GLU A 129 -9.16 5.76 16.07
N ASN A 130 -9.48 5.57 14.78
CA ASN A 130 -8.49 5.61 13.69
C ASN A 130 -7.30 4.63 13.91
N VAL A 131 -7.56 3.33 13.76
CA VAL A 131 -6.57 2.27 14.02
C VAL A 131 -6.53 1.26 12.88
N TYR A 132 -5.32 0.97 12.39
CA TYR A 132 -5.07 0.02 11.31
C TYR A 132 -4.37 -1.25 11.80
N LEU A 133 -4.99 -2.39 11.52
CA LEU A 133 -4.49 -3.75 11.69
C LEU A 133 -4.81 -4.58 10.42
N GLY A 134 -4.60 -4.00 9.22
CA GLY A 134 -4.96 -4.63 7.95
C GLY A 134 -4.01 -5.75 7.51
N ASP A 135 -2.71 -5.62 7.79
CA ASP A 135 -1.67 -6.62 7.46
C ASP A 135 -1.93 -8.01 8.10
N GLY A 136 -2.80 -8.08 9.10
CA GLY A 136 -3.38 -9.33 9.59
C GLY A 136 -2.37 -10.32 10.17
N ALA A 137 -2.43 -11.57 9.71
CA ALA A 137 -1.57 -12.65 10.16
C ALA A 137 -1.24 -13.64 9.04
N ILE A 138 -0.11 -14.35 9.16
CA ILE A 138 0.42 -15.28 8.14
C ILE A 138 -0.41 -16.56 7.96
N ASP A 139 -1.39 -16.78 8.84
CA ASP A 139 -2.04 -18.06 9.11
C ASP A 139 -3.55 -17.84 9.34
N ASP A 140 -4.37 -18.75 8.81
CA ASP A 140 -5.83 -18.72 9.01
C ASP A 140 -6.26 -19.55 10.24
N SER A 141 -5.37 -20.24 10.96
CA SER A 141 -5.68 -21.34 11.89
C SER A 141 -6.49 -20.93 13.12
N TYR A 142 -7.81 -21.06 13.05
CA TYR A 142 -8.67 -20.82 14.20
C TYR A 142 -8.48 -21.89 15.29
N PRO A 143 -8.19 -21.54 16.55
CA PRO A 143 -8.08 -20.17 17.10
C PRO A 143 -6.63 -19.63 17.14
N GLY A 144 -6.36 -18.56 16.40
CA GLY A 144 -5.08 -17.84 16.38
C GLY A 144 -5.20 -16.41 16.93
N SER A 145 -4.37 -15.49 16.46
CA SER A 145 -4.44 -14.05 16.80
C SER A 145 -5.82 -13.41 16.52
N THR A 146 -6.13 -12.35 17.26
CA THR A 146 -7.40 -11.58 17.21
C THR A 146 -7.04 -10.10 17.09
N GLY A 147 -7.72 -9.32 16.24
CA GLY A 147 -7.43 -7.90 16.09
C GLY A 147 -7.61 -7.13 17.41
N ILE A 148 -8.87 -7.00 17.86
CA ILE A 148 -9.23 -6.41 19.15
C ILE A 148 -10.03 -7.41 20.00
N TYR A 149 -9.60 -7.65 21.23
CA TYR A 149 -10.31 -8.43 22.24
C TYR A 149 -10.82 -7.55 23.38
N VAL A 150 -12.14 -7.53 23.59
CA VAL A 150 -12.75 -6.87 24.75
C VAL A 150 -12.76 -7.84 25.92
N GLY A 151 -11.92 -7.54 26.91
CA GLY A 151 -11.71 -8.38 28.08
C GLY A 151 -12.98 -8.51 28.91
N LYS A 152 -13.29 -9.73 29.35
CA LYS A 152 -14.53 -10.11 30.03
C LYS A 152 -15.00 -9.20 31.18
N ALA A 153 -14.08 -8.54 31.89
CA ALA A 153 -14.41 -7.65 33.01
C ALA A 153 -14.85 -6.22 32.61
N HIS A 154 -14.88 -5.90 31.31
CA HIS A 154 -15.38 -4.63 30.79
C HIS A 154 -16.84 -4.36 31.22
N ALA A 155 -17.06 -3.22 31.89
CA ALA A 155 -18.32 -2.82 32.52
C ALA A 155 -18.72 -1.35 32.22
N GLY A 156 -17.85 -0.57 31.58
CA GLY A 156 -18.15 0.79 31.09
C GLY A 156 -18.73 0.80 29.67
N THR A 157 -18.45 1.85 28.92
CA THR A 157 -18.72 1.94 27.48
C THR A 157 -17.41 1.98 26.70
N LEU A 158 -17.22 1.08 25.73
CA LEU A 158 -16.10 1.11 24.80
C LEU A 158 -16.58 1.59 23.44
N LYS A 159 -15.98 2.66 22.93
CA LYS A 159 -16.18 3.15 21.57
C LYS A 159 -15.03 2.67 20.69
N ILE A 160 -15.36 2.15 19.51
CA ILE A 160 -14.40 1.73 18.48
C ILE A 160 -14.84 2.39 17.17
N ASP A 161 -14.09 3.38 16.70
CA ASP A 161 -14.44 4.18 15.52
C ASP A 161 -13.30 4.20 14.49
N ARG A 162 -13.62 4.13 13.20
CA ARG A 162 -12.62 4.18 12.10
C ARG A 162 -11.48 3.19 12.29
N VAL A 163 -11.81 1.92 12.54
CA VAL A 163 -10.79 0.85 12.56
C VAL A 163 -10.85 0.00 11.30
N ASN A 164 -9.68 -0.44 10.86
CA ASN A 164 -9.50 -1.38 9.75
C ASN A 164 -8.77 -2.61 10.29
N ILE A 165 -9.37 -3.80 10.19
CA ILE A 165 -8.83 -5.03 10.77
C ILE A 165 -9.08 -6.20 9.82
N GLN A 166 -8.03 -6.76 9.22
CA GLN A 166 -8.16 -7.79 8.19
C GLN A 166 -7.29 -9.02 8.49
N GLY A 167 -7.52 -10.13 7.77
CA GLY A 167 -6.62 -11.29 7.75
C GLY A 167 -6.43 -12.09 9.05
N PHE A 168 -7.16 -11.80 10.14
CA PHE A 168 -6.94 -12.49 11.42
C PHE A 168 -7.58 -13.89 11.49
N PRO A 169 -6.88 -14.93 12.00
CA PRO A 169 -7.39 -16.30 12.13
C PRO A 169 -8.52 -16.48 13.17
N ASP A 170 -8.74 -15.50 14.05
CA ASP A 170 -9.83 -15.48 15.02
C ASP A 170 -10.87 -14.40 14.64
N ASN A 171 -11.20 -13.46 15.52
CA ASN A 171 -12.16 -12.40 15.23
C ASN A 171 -11.43 -11.08 14.92
N ALA A 172 -12.04 -10.22 14.10
CA ALA A 172 -11.56 -8.84 13.93
C ALA A 172 -11.78 -8.05 15.24
N ILE A 173 -13.03 -8.04 15.74
CA ILE A 173 -13.40 -7.48 17.04
C ILE A 173 -14.17 -8.53 17.86
N TYR A 174 -13.48 -9.15 18.82
CA TYR A 174 -14.05 -10.06 19.81
C TYR A 174 -14.59 -9.27 21.01
N ALA A 175 -15.81 -8.77 20.88
CA ALA A 175 -16.50 -7.95 21.89
C ALA A 175 -17.62 -8.67 22.68
N SER A 176 -17.89 -9.95 22.42
CA SER A 176 -18.99 -10.68 23.07
C SER A 176 -18.75 -11.10 24.54
N THR A 177 -17.49 -11.13 25.00
CA THR A 177 -17.05 -11.69 26.29
C THR A 177 -17.67 -11.04 27.55
N PRO A 178 -17.93 -9.72 27.58
CA PRO A 178 -18.62 -9.07 28.69
C PRO A 178 -20.07 -9.56 28.92
N GLY A 179 -20.70 -10.19 27.91
CA GLY A 179 -22.08 -10.67 27.98
C GLY A 179 -22.30 -12.03 28.65
N HIS A 180 -21.23 -12.69 29.13
CA HIS A 180 -21.32 -13.98 29.83
C HIS A 180 -22.13 -13.88 31.14
N THR A 181 -22.92 -14.90 31.47
CA THR A 181 -23.59 -15.04 32.78
C THR A 181 -22.85 -16.03 33.70
N ASP A 182 -23.30 -16.19 34.96
CA ASP A 182 -22.75 -17.13 35.97
C ASP A 182 -22.98 -18.63 35.66
N GLU A 183 -23.18 -18.98 34.38
CA GLU A 183 -23.55 -20.31 33.89
C GLU A 183 -22.46 -21.39 34.12
N TYR A 184 -21.20 -20.95 34.20
CA TYR A 184 -20.00 -21.78 34.37
C TYR A 184 -19.01 -21.16 35.36
N ASP A 185 -18.06 -21.96 35.87
CA ASP A 185 -16.96 -21.57 36.78
C ASP A 185 -16.10 -20.38 36.29
N SER A 186 -16.28 -19.91 35.04
CA SER A 186 -15.70 -18.68 34.52
C SER A 186 -16.32 -17.38 35.09
N GLY A 187 -17.46 -17.47 35.80
CA GLY A 187 -18.22 -16.34 36.33
C GLY A 187 -19.02 -15.54 35.29
N THR A 188 -19.76 -14.54 35.74
CA THR A 188 -20.41 -13.51 34.92
C THR A 188 -19.40 -12.49 34.37
N GLY A 189 -19.72 -11.86 33.22
CA GLY A 189 -18.93 -10.77 32.62
C GLY A 189 -19.35 -9.39 33.14
N GLY A 190 -18.58 -8.35 32.82
CA GLY A 190 -18.83 -6.99 33.33
C GLY A 190 -20.07 -6.30 32.76
N GLY A 191 -20.64 -6.81 31.67
CA GLY A 191 -21.88 -6.27 31.08
C GLY A 191 -21.75 -4.94 30.32
N GLY A 192 -20.53 -4.43 30.12
CA GLY A 192 -20.30 -3.14 29.45
C GLY A 192 -20.73 -3.09 27.99
N GLU A 193 -21.03 -1.89 27.50
CA GLU A 193 -21.51 -1.62 26.14
C GLU A 193 -20.33 -1.43 25.17
N VAL A 194 -20.38 -2.07 24.00
CA VAL A 194 -19.40 -1.88 22.92
C VAL A 194 -20.09 -1.27 21.69
N HIS A 195 -19.68 -0.05 21.36
CA HIS A 195 -20.20 0.74 20.24
C HIS A 195 -19.14 0.73 19.13
N ILE A 196 -19.42 0.06 18.01
CA ILE A 196 -18.53 -0.02 16.86
C ILE A 196 -19.11 0.88 15.75
N THR A 197 -18.35 1.84 15.26
CA THR A 197 -18.81 2.84 14.28
C THR A 197 -17.82 3.00 13.13
N ASN A 198 -18.32 3.30 11.92
CA ASN A 198 -17.53 3.70 10.76
C ASN A 198 -16.28 2.82 10.55
N SER A 199 -16.40 1.49 10.52
CA SER A 199 -15.24 0.58 10.60
C SER A 199 -15.27 -0.51 9.53
N PHE A 200 -14.09 -0.91 9.04
CA PHE A 200 -13.90 -1.96 8.05
C PHE A 200 -13.28 -3.22 8.66
N ALA A 201 -13.64 -4.39 8.15
CA ALA A 201 -12.93 -5.61 8.43
C ALA A 201 -13.13 -6.67 7.34
N ALA A 202 -12.04 -7.33 6.90
CA ALA A 202 -12.08 -8.31 5.81
C ALA A 202 -11.36 -9.61 6.16
N ASP A 203 -11.87 -10.73 5.65
CA ASP A 203 -11.31 -12.09 5.73
C ASP A 203 -10.82 -12.63 7.10
N CYS A 204 -11.19 -11.97 8.20
CA CYS A 204 -11.03 -12.49 9.55
C CYS A 204 -11.87 -13.77 9.74
N ARG A 205 -11.20 -14.89 9.98
CA ARG A 205 -11.79 -16.22 9.75
C ARG A 205 -12.99 -16.54 10.62
N ALA A 206 -13.01 -16.15 11.89
CA ALA A 206 -14.06 -16.59 12.83
C ALA A 206 -15.28 -15.65 12.85
N ALA A 207 -15.06 -14.34 12.83
CA ALA A 207 -16.05 -13.31 12.51
C ALA A 207 -15.36 -11.94 12.42
N HIS A 208 -15.99 -10.97 11.76
CA HIS A 208 -15.54 -9.59 11.84
C HIS A 208 -16.05 -8.92 13.12
N PHE A 209 -17.33 -8.59 13.19
CA PHE A 209 -17.91 -7.86 14.33
C PHE A 209 -18.70 -8.77 15.27
N ARG A 210 -18.13 -9.09 16.43
CA ARG A 210 -18.72 -10.03 17.41
C ARG A 210 -19.05 -9.36 18.73
N ILE A 211 -20.28 -8.90 18.91
CA ILE A 211 -20.78 -8.27 20.16
C ILE A 211 -21.72 -9.20 20.96
N GLY A 212 -22.12 -8.79 22.17
CA GLY A 212 -22.92 -9.67 23.03
C GLY A 212 -23.54 -9.09 24.30
N THR A 213 -23.49 -7.78 24.55
CA THR A 213 -24.16 -7.11 25.69
C THR A 213 -25.28 -6.20 25.21
N ASP A 214 -26.36 -6.11 26.01
CA ASP A 214 -27.45 -5.15 25.80
C ASP A 214 -26.86 -3.73 25.63
N GLY A 215 -27.32 -2.99 24.61
CA GLY A 215 -26.81 -1.65 24.27
C GLY A 215 -25.59 -1.63 23.34
N SER A 216 -24.97 -2.77 23.04
CA SER A 216 -23.91 -2.86 22.03
C SER A 216 -24.45 -2.83 20.61
N TYR A 217 -23.75 -2.14 19.70
CA TYR A 217 -24.14 -2.05 18.29
C TYR A 217 -22.94 -1.91 17.34
N CYS A 218 -23.20 -2.18 16.05
CA CYS A 218 -22.37 -1.74 14.92
C CYS A 218 -23.13 -0.68 14.11
N ARG A 219 -22.45 0.34 13.57
CA ARG A 219 -23.08 1.36 12.72
C ARG A 219 -22.16 1.89 11.62
N ASN A 220 -22.65 1.92 10.38
CA ASN A 220 -21.84 2.26 9.19
C ASN A 220 -20.54 1.44 9.13
N CYS A 221 -20.62 0.15 9.46
CA CYS A 221 -19.49 -0.78 9.41
C CYS A 221 -19.63 -1.70 8.20
N VAL A 222 -18.52 -2.04 7.55
CA VAL A 222 -18.47 -2.92 6.38
C VAL A 222 -17.67 -4.18 6.74
N ALA A 223 -18.18 -5.35 6.39
CA ALA A 223 -17.52 -6.65 6.59
C ALA A 223 -17.55 -7.50 5.32
N VAL A 224 -16.40 -8.07 4.95
CA VAL A 224 -16.24 -8.86 3.71
C VAL A 224 -15.55 -10.20 4.00
N GLY A 225 -16.11 -11.29 3.47
CA GLY A 225 -15.52 -12.62 3.48
C GLY A 225 -15.64 -13.37 4.82
N GLY A 226 -14.61 -14.13 5.20
CA GLY A 226 -14.53 -14.85 6.48
C GLY A 226 -15.68 -15.84 6.77
N ASP A 227 -15.87 -16.22 8.05
CA ASP A 227 -17.03 -17.03 8.44
C ASP A 227 -18.31 -16.22 8.62
N ARG A 228 -18.23 -15.00 9.18
CA ARG A 228 -19.37 -14.23 9.69
C ARG A 228 -19.07 -12.74 9.63
N GLY A 229 -19.90 -11.95 8.96
CA GLY A 229 -19.76 -10.49 8.99
C GLY A 229 -20.04 -9.94 10.39
N PHE A 230 -21.27 -10.16 10.86
CA PHE A 230 -21.73 -9.76 12.19
C PHE A 230 -22.23 -10.97 12.99
N ILE A 231 -21.93 -11.02 14.28
CA ILE A 231 -22.50 -12.01 15.21
C ILE A 231 -22.92 -11.39 16.55
N GLY A 232 -24.24 -11.34 16.77
CA GLY A 232 -24.85 -11.02 18.07
C GLY A 232 -24.94 -12.27 18.93
N ARG A 233 -24.00 -12.44 19.86
CA ARG A 233 -23.75 -13.77 20.48
C ARG A 233 -24.62 -14.11 21.69
N PHE A 234 -24.99 -13.16 22.56
CA PHE A 234 -25.57 -13.47 23.87
C PHE A 234 -26.83 -12.67 24.21
N GLN A 235 -26.73 -11.34 24.33
CA GLN A 235 -27.84 -10.49 24.77
C GLN A 235 -28.54 -9.82 23.56
N HIS A 236 -29.19 -8.67 23.73
CA HIS A 236 -29.69 -7.88 22.60
C HIS A 236 -28.57 -7.04 21.97
N THR A 237 -28.45 -7.07 20.64
CA THR A 237 -27.41 -6.35 19.90
C THR A 237 -27.98 -5.78 18.60
N GLU A 238 -27.42 -4.68 18.11
CA GLU A 238 -28.00 -3.95 16.97
C GLU A 238 -26.98 -3.68 15.85
N ALA A 239 -27.44 -3.58 14.60
CA ALA A 239 -26.66 -3.13 13.45
C ALA A 239 -27.44 -2.09 12.62
N TYR A 240 -26.75 -1.00 12.25
CA TYR A 240 -27.35 0.21 11.67
C TYR A 240 -26.58 0.69 10.43
N ASP A 241 -27.20 0.71 9.24
CA ASP A 241 -26.56 1.16 7.99
C ASP A 241 -25.20 0.45 7.70
N CYS A 242 -25.07 -0.80 8.15
CA CYS A 242 -23.87 -1.61 7.93
C CYS A 242 -24.00 -2.43 6.63
N ASP A 243 -22.89 -3.01 6.17
CA ASP A 243 -22.82 -3.83 4.97
C ASP A 243 -22.03 -5.10 5.27
N PHE A 244 -22.68 -6.27 5.18
CA PHE A 244 -22.06 -7.54 5.56
C PHE A 244 -22.16 -8.53 4.39
N SER A 245 -21.02 -9.08 3.96
CA SER A 245 -20.94 -9.91 2.74
C SER A 245 -19.92 -11.04 2.88
N GLY A 246 -20.10 -12.10 2.09
CA GLY A 246 -19.14 -13.21 1.95
C GLY A 246 -19.09 -14.22 3.10
N GLY A 247 -19.86 -14.02 4.18
CA GLY A 247 -19.74 -14.82 5.40
C GLY A 247 -20.14 -16.28 5.20
N ARG A 248 -19.16 -17.21 5.26
CA ARG A 248 -19.35 -18.66 5.02
C ARG A 248 -20.47 -19.32 5.83
N PHE A 249 -20.72 -18.84 7.05
CA PHE A 249 -21.78 -19.30 7.95
C PHE A 249 -22.91 -18.27 8.16
N GLY A 250 -22.88 -17.13 7.47
CA GLY A 250 -23.91 -16.09 7.50
C GLY A 250 -23.32 -14.70 7.66
N ASP A 251 -23.78 -13.76 6.85
CA ASP A 251 -23.39 -12.35 6.94
C ASP A 251 -23.90 -11.72 8.24
N VAL A 252 -25.11 -12.10 8.68
CA VAL A 252 -25.67 -11.78 10.02
C VAL A 252 -25.98 -13.06 10.79
N VAL A 253 -25.31 -13.26 11.93
CA VAL A 253 -25.43 -14.44 12.78
C VAL A 253 -26.00 -14.09 14.16
N VAL A 254 -26.89 -14.94 14.68
CA VAL A 254 -27.50 -14.80 16.00
C VAL A 254 -27.23 -16.06 16.83
N GLY A 255 -26.71 -15.86 18.04
CA GLY A 255 -26.32 -16.94 18.95
C GLY A 255 -25.03 -17.65 18.53
N ALA A 256 -24.68 -18.70 19.27
CA ALA A 256 -23.54 -19.59 19.07
C ALA A 256 -23.73 -20.87 19.92
N PRO A 257 -23.02 -21.97 19.62
CA PRO A 257 -23.05 -23.15 20.47
C PRO A 257 -22.23 -22.97 21.77
N GLY A 258 -22.70 -23.62 22.84
CA GLY A 258 -21.92 -23.90 24.05
C GLY A 258 -22.25 -23.06 25.30
N TRP A 259 -23.30 -22.24 25.27
CA TRP A 259 -23.74 -21.40 26.39
C TRP A 259 -25.26 -21.20 26.30
N ASP A 260 -26.04 -21.57 27.33
CA ASP A 260 -27.50 -21.41 27.37
C ASP A 260 -27.92 -19.93 27.19
N THR A 261 -27.09 -18.99 27.66
CA THR A 261 -27.24 -17.54 27.44
C THR A 261 -27.30 -17.18 25.94
N SER A 262 -26.71 -18.01 25.07
CA SER A 262 -26.67 -17.80 23.62
C SER A 262 -27.94 -18.30 22.91
N ASP A 263 -28.73 -19.17 23.55
CA ASP A 263 -29.96 -19.76 23.00
C ASP A 263 -31.09 -18.73 22.82
N THR A 264 -31.01 -17.58 23.51
CA THR A 264 -31.98 -16.48 23.45
C THR A 264 -31.37 -15.15 22.99
N ALA A 265 -30.19 -15.19 22.37
CA ALA A 265 -29.58 -13.99 21.79
C ALA A 265 -30.47 -13.39 20.69
N SER A 266 -30.46 -12.07 20.57
CA SER A 266 -31.27 -11.36 19.57
C SER A 266 -30.50 -10.24 18.87
N VAL A 267 -30.79 -10.08 17.58
CA VAL A 267 -30.19 -9.04 16.72
C VAL A 267 -31.30 -8.19 16.11
N ARG A 268 -31.13 -6.88 16.14
CA ARG A 268 -31.89 -5.94 15.30
C ARG A 268 -31.02 -5.44 14.16
N VAL A 269 -31.58 -5.36 12.96
CA VAL A 269 -30.94 -4.73 11.78
C VAL A 269 -31.83 -3.63 11.23
N GLU A 270 -31.24 -2.47 10.96
CA GLU A 270 -31.92 -1.30 10.40
C GLU A 270 -31.01 -0.66 9.33
N ASP A 271 -31.56 -0.39 8.15
CA ASP A 271 -30.87 0.06 6.92
C ASP A 271 -29.60 -0.73 6.49
N THR A 272 -29.37 -1.87 7.14
CA THR A 272 -28.18 -2.73 6.99
C THR A 272 -28.35 -3.70 5.82
N ARG A 273 -27.31 -3.87 5.00
CA ARG A 273 -27.32 -4.62 3.74
C ARG A 273 -26.54 -5.93 3.92
N TYR A 274 -27.15 -7.06 3.56
CA TYR A 274 -26.57 -8.39 3.72
C TYR A 274 -27.24 -9.44 2.82
N GLY A 275 -26.53 -10.53 2.50
CA GLY A 275 -27.03 -11.61 1.64
C GLY A 275 -27.66 -12.79 2.40
N THR A 276 -27.11 -13.14 3.56
CA THR A 276 -27.36 -14.40 4.27
C THR A 276 -27.48 -14.23 5.78
N THR A 277 -28.16 -15.16 6.44
CA THR A 277 -28.38 -15.13 7.90
C THR A 277 -28.28 -16.51 8.53
N HIS A 278 -27.83 -16.60 9.77
CA HIS A 278 -27.87 -17.84 10.55
C HIS A 278 -28.31 -17.61 12.00
N LEU A 279 -29.33 -18.36 12.42
CA LEU A 279 -29.80 -18.42 13.81
C LEU A 279 -29.42 -19.81 14.32
N TYR A 280 -28.62 -19.90 15.40
CA TYR A 280 -28.16 -21.19 15.91
C TYR A 280 -29.27 -22.00 16.60
N TRP A 281 -30.26 -21.34 17.20
CA TRP A 281 -31.25 -21.95 18.08
C TRP A 281 -32.67 -21.43 17.83
N ASP A 282 -33.68 -22.26 18.15
CA ASP A 282 -35.12 -21.91 18.04
C ASP A 282 -35.54 -20.69 18.89
N GLY A 283 -34.71 -20.29 19.86
CA GLY A 283 -34.92 -19.11 20.71
C GLY A 283 -34.21 -17.84 20.24
N ASN A 284 -33.38 -17.91 19.18
CA ASN A 284 -32.73 -16.73 18.62
C ASN A 284 -33.70 -15.90 17.77
N GLU A 285 -33.58 -14.58 17.83
CA GLU A 285 -34.44 -13.66 17.08
C GLU A 285 -33.62 -12.68 16.22
N LEU A 286 -34.02 -12.52 14.96
CA LEU A 286 -33.51 -11.48 14.05
C LEU A 286 -34.67 -10.57 13.65
N THR A 287 -34.63 -9.31 14.08
CA THR A 287 -35.63 -8.29 13.78
C THR A 287 -35.12 -7.32 12.73
N GLY A 288 -35.80 -7.25 11.58
CA GLY A 288 -35.43 -6.40 10.45
C GLY A 288 -35.30 -7.19 9.15
N SER A 289 -34.71 -6.57 8.13
CA SER A 289 -34.44 -7.20 6.83
C SER A 289 -33.34 -6.45 6.09
N SER A 290 -32.57 -7.16 5.24
CA SER A 290 -31.54 -6.57 4.38
C SER A 290 -32.09 -5.43 3.52
N ALA A 291 -31.39 -4.29 3.52
CA ALA A 291 -31.78 -3.07 2.82
C ALA A 291 -31.31 -3.00 1.35
N GLY A 292 -30.43 -3.91 0.89
CA GLY A 292 -29.90 -3.88 -0.47
C GLY A 292 -28.75 -4.85 -0.72
N GLN A 293 -27.96 -4.59 -1.76
CA GLN A 293 -26.64 -5.19 -1.93
C GLN A 293 -25.66 -4.51 -0.96
N PRO A 294 -24.77 -5.26 -0.29
CA PRO A 294 -23.69 -4.68 0.52
C PRO A 294 -22.73 -3.83 -0.31
N ARG A 295 -22.23 -2.74 0.28
CA ARG A 295 -20.90 -2.18 -0.05
C ARG A 295 -19.81 -3.19 0.29
N THR A 296 -18.67 -3.11 -0.40
CA THR A 296 -17.47 -3.94 -0.15
C THR A 296 -16.29 -3.15 0.40
N ASP A 297 -16.39 -1.83 0.37
CA ASP A 297 -15.25 -0.91 0.44
C ASP A 297 -15.23 -0.25 1.83
N PRO A 298 -14.06 0.18 2.34
CA PRO A 298 -13.97 0.83 3.66
C PRO A 298 -14.89 2.06 3.77
N PRO A 299 -15.62 2.24 4.89
CA PRO A 299 -16.30 3.50 5.18
C PRO A 299 -15.35 4.69 5.11
N ALA A 300 -15.82 5.83 4.57
CA ALA A 300 -15.00 7.03 4.43
C ALA A 300 -14.33 7.46 5.75
N GLY A 301 -13.01 7.67 5.70
CA GLY A 301 -12.18 7.98 6.86
C GLY A 301 -11.76 6.78 7.71
N VAL A 302 -12.02 5.54 7.27
CA VAL A 302 -11.32 4.36 7.80
C VAL A 302 -9.93 4.30 7.18
N PRO A 303 -8.86 4.19 7.99
CA PRO A 303 -7.51 4.13 7.45
C PRO A 303 -7.31 2.86 6.61
N THR A 304 -6.63 3.00 5.49
CA THR A 304 -6.34 1.94 4.50
C THR A 304 -4.91 1.43 4.57
N THR A 305 -4.00 2.17 5.23
CA THR A 305 -2.61 1.80 5.50
C THR A 305 -2.25 2.01 6.99
N PRO A 306 -1.15 1.41 7.48
CA PRO A 306 -0.59 1.71 8.80
C PRO A 306 -0.24 3.20 8.97
N GLU A 307 0.35 3.80 7.93
CA GLU A 307 0.81 5.18 7.90
C GLU A 307 -0.34 6.18 7.97
N GLU A 308 -1.45 5.93 7.27
CA GLU A 308 -2.65 6.77 7.33
C GLU A 308 -3.24 6.78 8.75
N ALA A 309 -3.31 5.62 9.40
CA ALA A 309 -3.73 5.53 10.80
C ALA A 309 -2.77 6.29 11.73
N ALA A 310 -1.46 6.09 11.59
CA ALA A 310 -0.47 6.72 12.45
C ALA A 310 -0.42 8.26 12.28
N GLY A 311 -0.47 8.75 11.04
CA GLY A 311 -0.20 10.14 10.68
C GLY A 311 -1.40 11.09 10.66
N SER A 312 -2.65 10.60 10.62
CA SER A 312 -3.83 11.45 10.50
C SER A 312 -4.05 12.35 11.73
N SER A 313 -3.50 13.56 11.69
CA SER A 313 -3.69 14.60 12.69
C SER A 313 -4.29 15.86 12.04
N THR A 314 -5.37 16.38 12.64
CA THR A 314 -6.29 17.37 12.03
C THR A 314 -7.20 16.72 10.96
N ASP A 315 -8.53 16.67 11.08
CA ASP A 315 -9.46 17.40 11.94
C ASP A 315 -10.47 16.50 12.68
N ALA A 316 -10.55 16.64 14.02
CA ALA A 316 -11.44 15.84 14.86
C ALA A 316 -12.01 16.67 16.03
N ASN A 317 -12.75 17.74 15.75
CA ASN A 317 -13.34 18.59 16.79
C ASN A 317 -14.75 19.14 16.47
N THR A 318 -15.72 18.24 16.23
CA THR A 318 -17.16 18.60 16.36
C THR A 318 -18.01 17.45 16.94
N ASP A 319 -17.89 17.20 18.25
CA ASP A 319 -18.99 16.58 19.01
C ASP A 319 -20.15 17.59 19.18
N GLY A 320 -21.41 17.20 18.95
CA GLY A 320 -22.44 18.21 18.65
C GLY A 320 -23.94 17.88 18.63
N SER A 321 -24.40 16.69 19.06
CA SER A 321 -25.84 16.38 19.31
C SER A 321 -26.84 16.37 18.13
N VAL A 322 -27.70 15.34 18.14
CA VAL A 322 -28.90 15.21 17.28
C VAL A 322 -29.92 16.33 17.53
N GLY A 323 -30.62 16.79 16.47
CA GLY A 323 -31.74 17.75 16.56
C GLY A 323 -32.63 17.81 15.30
N ASP A 324 -33.74 17.07 15.31
CA ASP A 324 -34.76 17.02 14.23
C ASP A 324 -35.68 18.25 14.18
N THR A 325 -35.80 18.95 13.04
CA THR A 325 -37.09 19.31 12.39
C THR A 325 -36.98 20.11 11.06
N ASP A 326 -37.96 19.88 10.16
CA ASP A 326 -38.32 20.63 8.93
C ASP A 326 -37.97 22.14 8.85
N GLY A 327 -37.47 22.62 7.69
CA GLY A 327 -37.34 24.08 7.45
C GLY A 327 -36.80 24.56 6.08
N SER A 328 -37.64 24.54 5.03
CA SER A 328 -37.31 25.08 3.70
C SER A 328 -36.89 26.58 3.66
N GLY A 329 -35.73 26.88 3.07
CA GLY A 329 -35.62 27.89 2.00
C GLY A 329 -34.56 29.02 2.13
N SER A 330 -33.86 29.24 1.01
CA SER A 330 -33.08 30.44 0.60
C SER A 330 -31.87 30.89 1.43
N ASP A 331 -30.68 30.67 0.85
CA ASP A 331 -29.94 31.73 0.14
C ASP A 331 -29.84 33.11 0.86
N ASP A 332 -28.77 33.30 1.64
CA ASP A 332 -28.08 34.58 1.86
C ASP A 332 -26.60 34.27 2.12
N GLY A 333 -25.71 34.69 1.23
CA GLY A 333 -24.30 34.32 1.26
C GLY A 333 -23.47 35.17 2.23
N THR A 334 -22.60 34.53 3.00
CA THR A 334 -21.48 35.22 3.68
C THR A 334 -20.19 34.48 3.38
N GLU A 335 -19.44 35.02 2.41
CA GLU A 335 -18.06 34.65 2.12
C GLU A 335 -17.23 34.55 3.40
N THR A 336 -16.45 33.48 3.52
CA THR A 336 -15.18 33.50 4.26
C THR A 336 -14.07 33.42 3.24
N ASP A 337 -13.29 34.49 3.11
CA ASP A 337 -12.09 34.51 2.28
C ASP A 337 -11.03 33.56 2.92
N ASP A 338 -11.10 32.27 2.60
CA ASP A 338 -9.91 31.42 2.57
C ASP A 338 -9.09 31.88 1.35
N GLU A 339 -7.78 32.07 1.53
CA GLU A 339 -6.94 32.63 0.46
C GLU A 339 -6.74 31.58 -0.65
N GLU A 340 -7.59 31.62 -1.68
CA GLU A 340 -7.47 30.81 -2.89
C GLU A 340 -6.06 31.00 -3.48
N THR A 341 -5.19 30.01 -3.25
CA THR A 341 -3.90 29.91 -3.92
C THR A 341 -4.20 29.61 -5.38
N THR A 342 -4.32 30.65 -6.20
CA THR A 342 -4.58 30.52 -7.64
C THR A 342 -3.34 29.95 -8.33
N LEU A 343 -3.21 28.63 -8.24
CA LEU A 343 -2.22 27.84 -8.97
C LEU A 343 -2.38 28.09 -10.48
N PRO A 344 -1.29 28.34 -11.22
CA PRO A 344 -1.33 28.95 -12.54
C PRO A 344 -1.82 28.04 -13.67
N HIS A 345 -1.66 26.72 -13.53
CA HIS A 345 -1.98 25.72 -14.55
C HIS A 345 -3.20 24.89 -14.16
N THR A 346 -3.91 24.38 -15.17
CA THR A 346 -5.01 23.42 -15.00
C THR A 346 -4.68 22.10 -15.66
N LEU A 347 -4.90 20.99 -14.95
CA LEU A 347 -4.86 19.63 -15.51
C LEU A 347 -6.28 19.06 -15.56
N THR A 348 -6.59 18.25 -16.57
CA THR A 348 -7.89 17.56 -16.67
C THR A 348 -7.73 16.18 -17.27
N VAL A 349 -8.36 15.18 -16.67
CA VAL A 349 -8.51 13.82 -17.24
C VAL A 349 -9.93 13.70 -17.78
N GLU A 350 -10.11 13.53 -19.09
CA GLU A 350 -11.42 13.33 -19.74
C GLU A 350 -11.59 11.86 -20.17
N THR A 351 -12.80 11.29 -20.01
CA THR A 351 -13.12 9.94 -20.54
C THR A 351 -14.27 9.92 -21.54
N ASN A 352 -14.42 8.81 -22.27
CA ASN A 352 -15.50 8.63 -23.25
C ASN A 352 -16.83 8.19 -22.63
N GLU A 353 -17.96 8.73 -23.13
CA GLU A 353 -19.32 8.30 -22.74
C GLU A 353 -19.52 6.79 -22.98
N GLY A 354 -19.74 6.02 -21.92
CA GLY A 354 -19.85 4.55 -22.00
C GLY A 354 -18.54 3.79 -22.19
N GLY A 355 -17.39 4.44 -21.99
CA GLY A 355 -16.08 3.77 -21.82
C GLY A 355 -15.97 2.99 -20.51
N PRO A 356 -14.80 2.37 -20.23
CA PRO A 356 -14.53 1.72 -18.95
C PRO A 356 -14.39 2.77 -17.82
N LEU A 357 -14.06 2.28 -16.62
CA LEU A 357 -13.33 3.10 -15.65
C LEU A 357 -11.89 3.26 -16.12
N VAL A 358 -11.24 4.29 -15.61
CA VAL A 358 -9.86 4.68 -15.89
C VAL A 358 -9.24 5.04 -14.55
N GLU A 359 -8.47 4.12 -14.00
CA GLU A 359 -7.59 4.37 -12.85
C GLU A 359 -6.30 4.98 -13.41
N TYR A 360 -5.88 6.14 -12.88
CA TYR A 360 -4.76 6.91 -13.41
C TYR A 360 -3.88 7.46 -12.29
N GLU A 361 -2.60 7.72 -12.61
CA GLU A 361 -1.66 8.43 -11.74
C GLU A 361 -0.93 9.51 -12.54
N LEU A 362 -0.71 10.69 -11.95
CA LEU A 362 -0.05 11.84 -12.59
C LEU A 362 1.01 12.39 -11.63
N THR A 363 2.22 12.67 -12.13
CA THR A 363 3.34 13.20 -11.33
C THR A 363 3.71 14.62 -11.79
N VAL A 364 3.70 15.59 -10.87
CA VAL A 364 3.82 17.02 -11.16
C VAL A 364 4.93 17.65 -10.31
N GLU A 365 5.92 18.35 -10.89
CA GLU A 365 6.81 19.20 -10.09
C GLU A 365 5.99 20.34 -9.49
N GLY A 366 6.10 20.60 -8.18
CA GLY A 366 5.36 21.67 -7.50
C GLY A 366 4.16 21.17 -6.68
N THR A 367 3.15 22.03 -6.50
CA THR A 367 1.97 21.78 -5.64
C THR A 367 0.70 21.62 -6.46
N VAL A 368 -0.21 20.72 -6.04
CA VAL A 368 -1.49 20.45 -6.71
C VAL A 368 -2.67 20.62 -5.75
N SER A 369 -3.76 21.17 -6.27
CA SER A 369 -5.08 21.21 -5.61
C SER A 369 -6.17 20.63 -6.52
N LYS A 370 -7.13 19.90 -5.95
CA LYS A 370 -8.34 19.46 -6.66
C LYS A 370 -9.14 20.65 -7.21
N GLY A 371 -9.77 20.45 -8.36
CA GLY A 371 -10.72 21.36 -8.98
C GLY A 371 -12.17 21.13 -8.53
N ASP A 372 -13.12 21.48 -9.39
CA ASP A 372 -14.57 21.36 -9.12
C ASP A 372 -15.13 19.95 -9.39
N ALA A 373 -14.39 19.10 -10.12
CA ALA A 373 -14.83 17.80 -10.63
C ALA A 373 -14.00 16.60 -10.14
N ALA A 374 -12.80 16.79 -9.59
CA ALA A 374 -12.10 15.74 -8.86
C ALA A 374 -12.86 15.40 -7.55
N GLU A 375 -13.21 14.13 -7.36
CA GLU A 375 -14.12 13.64 -6.31
C GLU A 375 -13.36 13.05 -5.11
N GLY A 376 -14.07 12.31 -4.23
CA GLY A 376 -13.52 11.79 -2.97
C GLY A 376 -12.59 10.58 -3.10
N ASN A 377 -12.54 9.96 -4.28
CA ASN A 377 -11.67 8.82 -4.62
C ASN A 377 -10.28 9.24 -5.09
N ASP A 378 -10.09 10.49 -5.50
CA ASP A 378 -8.78 10.96 -5.94
C ASP A 378 -7.88 11.31 -4.75
N THR A 379 -6.58 11.21 -4.95
CA THR A 379 -5.55 11.41 -3.93
C THR A 379 -4.52 12.43 -4.42
N ILE A 380 -3.86 13.12 -3.48
CA ILE A 380 -2.78 14.07 -3.76
C ILE A 380 -1.72 13.84 -2.68
N THR A 381 -0.52 13.48 -3.11
CA THR A 381 0.61 13.07 -2.24
C THR A 381 1.83 13.92 -2.58
N GLU A 382 2.23 14.82 -1.68
CA GLU A 382 3.44 15.64 -1.84
C GLU A 382 4.69 14.85 -1.38
N ASP A 383 5.71 14.70 -2.24
CA ASP A 383 7.04 14.19 -1.88
C ASP A 383 8.17 15.01 -2.52
N GLY A 384 9.21 15.35 -1.74
CA GLY A 384 10.46 15.95 -2.21
C GLY A 384 10.40 17.37 -2.82
N GLY A 385 9.23 17.84 -3.25
CA GLY A 385 9.03 18.99 -4.15
C GLY A 385 8.24 18.66 -5.43
N THR A 386 7.83 17.40 -5.58
CA THR A 386 6.93 16.84 -6.58
C THR A 386 5.62 16.45 -5.88
N THR A 387 4.54 16.32 -6.64
CA THR A 387 3.23 15.86 -6.16
C THR A 387 2.69 14.77 -7.08
N ILE A 388 2.33 13.63 -6.50
CA ILE A 388 1.68 12.51 -7.18
C ILE A 388 0.16 12.62 -6.97
N VAL A 389 -0.60 12.38 -8.04
CA VAL A 389 -2.05 12.52 -8.09
C VAL A 389 -2.65 11.24 -8.70
N ALA A 390 -3.11 10.32 -7.85
CA ALA A 390 -3.78 9.09 -8.30
C ALA A 390 -5.30 9.22 -8.14
N GLY A 391 -6.06 8.88 -9.18
CA GLY A 391 -7.51 9.08 -9.24
C GLY A 391 -8.23 8.07 -10.14
N VAL A 392 -9.58 8.14 -10.16
CA VAL A 392 -10.41 7.18 -10.89
C VAL A 392 -11.63 7.84 -11.51
N THR A 393 -11.71 7.84 -12.85
CA THR A 393 -12.85 8.41 -13.58
C THR A 393 -13.38 7.45 -14.64
N GLY A 394 -14.39 7.83 -15.41
CA GLY A 394 -14.91 6.95 -16.47
C GLY A 394 -16.28 7.29 -17.01
N ASN A 395 -16.73 6.52 -18.02
CA ASN A 395 -18.07 6.62 -18.61
C ASN A 395 -18.47 8.04 -19.10
N GLY A 396 -17.52 8.95 -19.34
CA GLY A 396 -17.79 10.33 -19.77
C GLY A 396 -17.79 11.36 -18.65
N TYR A 397 -17.32 10.99 -17.46
CA TYR A 397 -16.90 11.93 -16.42
C TYR A 397 -15.48 12.44 -16.67
N THR A 398 -15.12 13.47 -15.90
CA THR A 398 -13.90 14.25 -16.07
C THR A 398 -13.43 14.72 -14.71
N ASP A 399 -12.13 14.58 -14.42
CA ASP A 399 -11.55 15.03 -13.15
C ASP A 399 -10.62 16.21 -13.46
N ASP A 400 -10.64 17.25 -12.63
CA ASP A 400 -9.81 18.45 -12.85
C ASP A 400 -8.99 18.84 -11.61
N TYR A 401 -7.83 19.41 -11.88
CA TYR A 401 -6.83 19.83 -10.89
C TYR A 401 -6.23 21.18 -11.29
N ARG A 402 -5.67 21.89 -10.32
CA ARG A 402 -4.82 23.06 -10.57
C ARG A 402 -3.45 22.85 -9.94
N PHE A 403 -2.39 23.31 -10.60
CA PHE A 403 -1.03 23.10 -10.13
C PHE A 403 -0.10 24.28 -10.45
N ASP A 404 1.00 24.39 -9.70
CA ASP A 404 2.18 25.17 -10.11
C ASP A 404 3.34 24.23 -10.46
N GLY A 405 4.21 24.65 -11.37
CA GLY A 405 5.28 23.82 -11.95
C GLY A 405 4.87 23.14 -13.26
N GLU A 406 5.36 21.91 -13.51
CA GLU A 406 5.24 21.21 -14.80
C GLU A 406 4.80 19.74 -14.56
N LEU A 407 3.95 19.19 -15.46
CA LEU A 407 3.60 17.76 -15.47
C LEU A 407 4.80 16.96 -15.98
N VAL A 408 5.20 15.93 -15.23
CA VAL A 408 6.44 15.16 -15.42
C VAL A 408 6.18 13.79 -16.06
N ASP A 409 5.14 13.10 -15.58
CA ASP A 409 4.82 11.71 -15.94
C ASP A 409 3.32 11.42 -15.68
N TRP A 410 2.74 10.42 -16.35
CA TRP A 410 1.44 9.85 -15.99
C TRP A 410 1.19 8.46 -16.58
N SER A 411 0.38 7.67 -15.87
CA SER A 411 -0.06 6.33 -16.27
C SER A 411 -1.59 6.20 -16.21
N ALA A 412 -2.13 5.16 -16.85
CA ALA A 412 -3.53 4.76 -16.72
C ALA A 412 -3.73 3.26 -17.01
N ASP A 413 -4.74 2.62 -16.40
CA ASP A 413 -4.99 1.16 -16.50
C ASP A 413 -5.58 0.68 -17.84
N VAL A 414 -5.89 1.60 -18.77
CA VAL A 414 -6.55 1.30 -20.04
C VAL A 414 -5.90 1.97 -21.26
N ASP A 415 -6.27 1.49 -22.46
CA ASP A 415 -5.83 2.03 -23.75
C ASP A 415 -6.14 3.54 -23.90
N PRO A 416 -5.20 4.37 -24.39
CA PRO A 416 -5.40 5.79 -24.69
C PRO A 416 -6.56 6.13 -25.65
N GLU A 417 -7.20 5.17 -26.34
CA GLU A 417 -8.48 5.44 -27.04
C GLU A 417 -9.65 5.73 -26.07
N HIS A 418 -9.51 5.44 -24.77
CA HIS A 418 -10.56 5.58 -23.76
C HIS A 418 -10.53 6.88 -22.94
N TYR A 419 -9.37 7.54 -22.81
CA TYR A 419 -9.18 8.75 -22.00
C TYR A 419 -8.35 9.83 -22.72
N ARG A 420 -8.21 11.00 -22.09
CA ARG A 420 -7.32 12.09 -22.50
C ARG A 420 -6.80 12.83 -21.26
N VAL A 421 -5.51 13.17 -21.22
CA VAL A 421 -4.98 14.16 -20.28
C VAL A 421 -4.82 15.48 -21.02
N LEU A 422 -5.22 16.59 -20.38
CA LEU A 422 -5.06 17.94 -20.90
C LEU A 422 -4.35 18.83 -19.88
N VAL A 423 -3.41 19.65 -20.35
CA VAL A 423 -2.77 20.71 -19.56
C VAL A 423 -3.06 22.05 -20.21
N ASP A 424 -3.58 23.00 -19.42
CA ASP A 424 -4.10 24.31 -19.86
C ASP A 424 -5.11 24.26 -21.03
N GLY A 425 -5.75 23.10 -21.22
CA GLY A 425 -6.70 22.82 -22.31
C GLY A 425 -6.05 22.40 -23.64
N GLU A 426 -4.75 22.12 -23.67
CA GLU A 426 -4.07 21.43 -24.78
C GLU A 426 -3.81 19.95 -24.41
N GLU A 427 -4.00 19.04 -25.37
CA GLU A 427 -3.95 17.58 -25.18
C GLU A 427 -2.50 17.13 -24.95
N ALA A 428 -2.21 16.56 -23.77
CA ALA A 428 -0.88 16.14 -23.36
C ALA A 428 -0.54 14.78 -24.00
N THR A 429 0.72 14.61 -24.43
CA THR A 429 1.23 13.37 -25.02
C THR A 429 2.08 12.63 -24.01
N ALA A 430 1.67 11.43 -23.62
CA ALA A 430 2.41 10.64 -22.64
C ALA A 430 3.81 10.31 -23.15
N ASP A 431 4.81 10.55 -22.31
CA ASP A 431 5.96 9.66 -22.25
C ASP A 431 5.48 8.41 -21.48
N GLU A 432 5.94 7.21 -21.87
CA GLU A 432 5.36 5.94 -21.40
C GLU A 432 5.91 5.56 -20.01
N SER A 433 5.06 4.97 -19.16
CA SER A 433 5.34 4.72 -17.73
C SER A 433 6.58 3.86 -17.51
N THR A 434 7.42 4.24 -16.55
CA THR A 434 8.79 3.71 -16.42
C THR A 434 8.95 2.42 -15.60
N GLU A 435 7.93 1.91 -14.92
CA GLU A 435 8.00 0.58 -14.27
C GLU A 435 7.70 -0.54 -15.28
N HIS A 436 8.68 -1.44 -15.42
CA HIS A 436 8.64 -2.61 -16.29
C HIS A 436 8.68 -3.90 -15.47
N THR A 437 8.09 -4.95 -16.03
CA THR A 437 8.14 -6.32 -15.49
C THR A 437 9.11 -7.19 -16.28
N LEU A 438 9.93 -7.98 -15.58
CA LEU A 438 10.86 -8.93 -16.18
C LEU A 438 10.55 -10.35 -15.71
N THR A 439 10.61 -11.33 -16.61
CA THR A 439 10.40 -12.75 -16.25
C THR A 439 11.36 -13.68 -17.00
N VAL A 440 12.01 -14.58 -16.28
CA VAL A 440 12.83 -15.66 -16.84
C VAL A 440 12.01 -16.97 -16.81
N GLU A 441 11.53 -17.44 -17.97
CA GLU A 441 10.81 -18.72 -18.07
C GLU A 441 11.74 -19.90 -18.39
N THR A 442 11.45 -21.11 -17.90
CA THR A 442 12.16 -22.34 -18.33
C THR A 442 11.25 -23.47 -18.78
N ASN A 443 11.80 -24.44 -19.51
CA ASN A 443 11.05 -25.60 -20.02
C ASN A 443 10.87 -26.73 -18.97
N GLU A 444 9.67 -27.34 -18.93
CA GLU A 444 9.39 -28.53 -18.09
C GLU A 444 10.38 -29.67 -18.38
N GLY A 445 11.14 -30.10 -17.36
CA GLY A 445 12.17 -31.13 -17.52
C GLY A 445 13.44 -30.69 -18.26
N GLY A 446 13.63 -29.38 -18.47
CA GLY A 446 14.89 -28.79 -18.95
C GLY A 446 16.02 -28.88 -17.92
N PRO A 447 17.20 -28.29 -18.22
CA PRO A 447 18.26 -28.12 -17.24
C PRO A 447 17.88 -27.09 -16.17
N LEU A 448 18.80 -26.86 -15.22
CA LEU A 448 18.85 -25.58 -14.50
C LEU A 448 19.47 -24.53 -15.43
N VAL A 449 19.17 -23.27 -15.16
CA VAL A 449 19.60 -22.09 -15.91
C VAL A 449 20.13 -21.09 -14.90
N GLU A 450 21.46 -20.96 -14.83
CA GLU A 450 22.11 -19.87 -14.09
C GLU A 450 22.13 -18.64 -15.03
N TYR A 451 21.58 -17.50 -14.59
CA TYR A 451 21.41 -16.30 -15.41
C TYR A 451 21.89 -15.02 -14.70
N GLU A 452 22.24 -14.01 -15.49
CA GLU A 452 22.63 -12.67 -15.03
C GLU A 452 22.01 -11.63 -15.98
N LEU A 453 21.28 -10.66 -15.44
CA LEU A 453 20.58 -9.59 -16.16
C LEU A 453 21.14 -8.25 -15.66
N THR A 454 21.24 -7.24 -16.53
CA THR A 454 21.55 -5.86 -16.17
C THR A 454 20.44 -4.96 -16.69
N VAL A 455 19.79 -4.23 -15.79
CA VAL A 455 18.81 -3.19 -16.13
C VAL A 455 19.33 -1.82 -15.71
N GLU A 456 18.80 -0.74 -16.27
CA GLU A 456 18.89 0.58 -15.65
C GLU A 456 18.08 0.61 -14.34
N GLY A 457 18.19 1.70 -13.57
CA GLY A 457 17.29 1.96 -12.43
C GLY A 457 17.39 0.96 -11.27
N THR A 458 16.31 0.84 -10.50
CA THR A 458 16.17 -0.03 -9.33
C THR A 458 15.44 -1.34 -9.68
N VAL A 459 15.58 -2.37 -8.82
CA VAL A 459 14.91 -3.66 -9.02
C VAL A 459 14.31 -4.18 -7.71
N SER A 460 13.07 -4.68 -7.79
CA SER A 460 12.44 -5.51 -6.76
C SER A 460 12.16 -6.93 -7.28
N LYS A 461 12.04 -7.89 -6.37
CA LYS A 461 11.62 -9.27 -6.71
C LYS A 461 10.10 -9.35 -6.84
N GLY A 462 9.64 -10.17 -7.78
CA GLY A 462 8.25 -10.63 -7.86
C GLY A 462 7.97 -11.84 -6.97
N ASP A 463 6.86 -12.53 -7.24
CA ASP A 463 6.30 -13.59 -6.38
C ASP A 463 6.99 -14.96 -6.58
N ALA A 464 7.74 -15.13 -7.66
CA ALA A 464 8.35 -16.39 -8.09
C ALA A 464 9.89 -16.39 -7.99
N ALA A 465 10.56 -15.24 -7.96
CA ALA A 465 12.00 -15.17 -7.67
C ALA A 465 12.32 -15.67 -6.25
N GLU A 466 13.16 -16.70 -6.14
CA GLU A 466 13.40 -17.46 -4.91
C GLU A 466 14.56 -16.90 -4.05
N GLY A 467 14.82 -17.52 -2.91
CA GLY A 467 15.93 -17.15 -2.01
C GLY A 467 17.34 -17.42 -2.53
N ASN A 468 17.48 -17.93 -3.77
CA ASN A 468 18.78 -18.08 -4.46
C ASN A 468 19.22 -16.84 -5.22
N ASP A 469 18.28 -15.98 -5.63
CA ASP A 469 18.59 -14.90 -6.57
C ASP A 469 19.05 -13.64 -5.84
N THR A 470 19.88 -12.84 -6.50
CA THR A 470 20.61 -11.72 -5.91
C THR A 470 20.50 -10.48 -6.77
N ILE A 471 20.18 -9.37 -6.12
CA ILE A 471 20.10 -8.03 -6.72
C ILE A 471 21.29 -7.21 -6.21
N THR A 472 22.01 -6.53 -7.10
CA THR A 472 23.20 -5.73 -6.79
C THR A 472 23.19 -4.42 -7.59
N GLU A 473 22.94 -3.31 -6.92
CA GLU A 473 23.07 -1.95 -7.47
C GLU A 473 24.55 -1.63 -7.79
N ASP A 474 24.86 -1.09 -8.98
CA ASP A 474 26.20 -0.54 -9.32
C ASP A 474 26.12 0.87 -9.97
N GLY A 475 25.25 1.72 -9.43
CA GLY A 475 25.20 3.16 -9.72
C GLY A 475 23.93 3.59 -10.44
N GLU A 476 23.99 3.61 -11.77
CA GLU A 476 22.85 3.96 -12.65
C GLU A 476 22.18 2.69 -13.23
N THR A 477 22.75 1.51 -12.96
CA THR A 477 22.23 0.19 -13.33
C THR A 477 22.19 -0.78 -12.14
N THR A 478 21.35 -1.81 -12.25
CA THR A 478 21.20 -2.87 -11.27
C THR A 478 21.39 -4.25 -11.92
N ILE A 479 22.22 -5.09 -11.30
CA ILE A 479 22.53 -6.45 -11.76
C ILE A 479 21.70 -7.45 -10.97
N VAL A 480 21.01 -8.35 -11.69
CA VAL A 480 20.16 -9.41 -11.14
C VAL A 480 20.72 -10.75 -11.57
N ALA A 481 21.23 -11.55 -10.62
CA ALA A 481 21.78 -12.88 -10.89
C ALA A 481 21.00 -13.97 -10.13
N GLY A 482 20.54 -14.99 -10.84
CA GLY A 482 19.61 -16.01 -10.31
C GLY A 482 19.72 -17.39 -10.94
N VAL A 483 18.92 -18.35 -10.45
CA VAL A 483 18.98 -19.76 -10.89
C VAL A 483 17.60 -20.43 -10.90
N THR A 484 17.09 -20.72 -12.09
CA THR A 484 15.77 -21.35 -12.29
C THR A 484 15.85 -22.62 -13.14
N GLY A 485 14.72 -23.28 -13.45
CA GLY A 485 14.74 -24.48 -14.29
C GLY A 485 13.52 -25.40 -14.19
N ASN A 486 13.51 -26.46 -15.00
CA ASN A 486 12.51 -27.54 -14.96
C ASN A 486 11.03 -27.08 -15.10
N GLY A 487 10.75 -25.87 -15.62
CA GLY A 487 9.38 -25.33 -15.73
C GLY A 487 8.99 -24.38 -14.61
N TYR A 488 9.95 -23.97 -13.78
CA TYR A 488 9.82 -22.80 -12.91
C TYR A 488 10.19 -21.51 -13.67
N THR A 489 9.83 -20.39 -13.06
CA THR A 489 9.92 -19.03 -13.60
C THR A 489 10.37 -18.11 -12.48
N ASP A 490 11.22 -17.13 -12.77
CA ASP A 490 11.63 -16.10 -11.81
C ASP A 490 11.22 -14.73 -12.35
N ASP A 491 10.69 -13.84 -11.51
CA ASP A 491 10.12 -12.56 -11.90
C ASP A 491 10.62 -11.37 -11.07
N TYR A 492 10.63 -10.19 -11.69
CA TYR A 492 11.17 -8.95 -11.15
C TYR A 492 10.35 -7.74 -11.65
N ARG A 493 10.37 -6.64 -10.89
CA ARG A 493 9.93 -5.31 -11.35
C ARG A 493 11.11 -4.36 -11.32
N PHE A 494 11.22 -3.47 -12.29
CA PHE A 494 12.35 -2.55 -12.42
C PHE A 494 11.93 -1.23 -13.07
N ASP A 495 12.65 -0.15 -12.78
CA ASP A 495 12.52 1.12 -13.52
C ASP A 495 13.58 1.25 -14.62
N GLY A 496 13.21 1.77 -15.80
CA GLY A 496 14.14 1.96 -16.93
C GLY A 496 14.28 0.74 -17.86
N GLU A 497 15.34 0.70 -18.68
CA GLU A 497 15.48 -0.32 -19.76
C GLU A 497 16.30 -1.57 -19.36
N LEU A 498 16.01 -2.71 -20.02
CA LEU A 498 16.82 -3.93 -19.93
C LEU A 498 18.05 -3.81 -20.85
N VAL A 499 19.21 -3.53 -20.24
CA VAL A 499 20.48 -3.23 -20.93
C VAL A 499 21.13 -4.48 -21.52
N ASP A 500 21.30 -5.53 -20.73
CA ASP A 500 21.98 -6.77 -21.15
C ASP A 500 21.49 -7.99 -20.36
N TRP A 501 21.66 -9.20 -20.91
CA TRP A 501 21.47 -10.44 -20.15
C TRP A 501 22.21 -11.65 -20.72
N SER A 502 22.55 -12.59 -19.84
CA SER A 502 23.22 -13.85 -20.18
C SER A 502 22.68 -15.05 -19.39
N ALA A 503 22.92 -16.26 -19.89
CA ALA A 503 22.55 -17.53 -19.25
C ALA A 503 23.55 -18.65 -19.59
N ASP A 504 23.69 -19.66 -18.71
CA ASP A 504 24.70 -20.73 -18.86
C ASP A 504 24.34 -21.85 -19.85
N VAL A 505 23.12 -21.84 -20.41
CA VAL A 505 22.60 -22.85 -21.35
C VAL A 505 22.14 -22.27 -22.69
N ASP A 506 21.79 -23.16 -23.62
CA ASP A 506 21.26 -22.82 -24.96
C ASP A 506 19.86 -22.15 -24.85
N PRO A 507 19.58 -21.08 -25.62
CA PRO A 507 18.26 -20.45 -25.71
C PRO A 507 17.09 -21.40 -26.04
N GLU A 508 17.31 -22.63 -26.54
CA GLU A 508 16.22 -23.62 -26.66
C GLU A 508 15.68 -24.13 -25.30
N HIS A 509 16.19 -23.65 -24.15
CA HIS A 509 15.81 -24.12 -22.81
C HIS A 509 15.06 -23.10 -21.94
N TYR A 510 15.11 -21.81 -22.25
CA TYR A 510 14.53 -20.73 -21.43
C TYR A 510 14.09 -19.54 -22.29
N ARG A 511 13.50 -18.52 -21.66
CA ARG A 511 13.19 -17.20 -22.24
C ARG A 511 13.44 -16.11 -21.22
N VAL A 512 13.74 -14.91 -21.70
CA VAL A 512 13.56 -13.67 -20.95
C VAL A 512 12.39 -12.93 -21.57
N LEU A 513 11.49 -12.43 -20.73
CA LEU A 513 10.35 -11.60 -21.11
C LEU A 513 10.52 -10.22 -20.46
N VAL A 514 10.18 -9.16 -21.19
CA VAL A 514 9.89 -7.83 -20.61
C VAL A 514 8.45 -7.49 -20.98
N ASP A 515 7.62 -7.18 -19.98
CA ASP A 515 6.17 -6.91 -20.11
C ASP A 515 5.39 -7.98 -20.90
N GLY A 516 5.87 -9.22 -20.81
CA GLY A 516 5.33 -10.39 -21.51
C GLY A 516 5.79 -10.57 -22.96
N GLU A 517 6.57 -9.64 -23.51
CA GLU A 517 7.20 -9.76 -24.84
C GLU A 517 8.61 -10.40 -24.74
N GLU A 518 8.97 -11.25 -25.72
CA GLU A 518 10.18 -12.08 -25.68
C GLU A 518 11.45 -11.25 -25.98
N ALA A 519 12.21 -10.91 -24.93
CA ALA A 519 13.36 -10.02 -24.98
C ALA A 519 14.54 -10.63 -25.73
N THR A 520 14.94 -9.99 -26.84
CA THR A 520 16.08 -10.45 -27.64
C THR A 520 17.40 -10.00 -27.02
N ALA A 521 18.23 -10.93 -26.55
CA ALA A 521 19.58 -10.63 -26.06
C ALA A 521 20.40 -9.76 -27.02
N ALA A 522 21.18 -8.84 -26.46
CA ALA A 522 22.34 -8.29 -27.13
C ALA A 522 23.34 -9.45 -27.40
N PRO A 523 23.72 -9.74 -28.65
CA PRO A 523 24.62 -10.85 -28.92
C PRO A 523 26.07 -10.48 -28.59
N ASP A 524 26.59 -11.12 -27.55
CA ASP A 524 28.01 -11.09 -27.14
C ASP A 524 28.94 -11.74 -28.19
N GLU A 525 28.43 -12.70 -28.98
CA GLU A 525 29.19 -13.18 -30.15
C GLU A 525 29.31 -12.07 -31.21
N PRO A 526 30.54 -11.72 -31.65
CA PRO A 526 30.76 -10.63 -32.59
C PRO A 526 30.14 -10.90 -33.97
N ARG A 527 29.18 -10.04 -34.34
CA ARG A 527 28.48 -10.07 -35.62
C ARG A 527 29.16 -9.19 -36.66
N THR A 528 28.96 -9.52 -37.93
CA THR A 528 29.47 -8.75 -39.06
C THR A 528 28.37 -7.90 -39.70
N PHE A 529 28.46 -6.58 -39.51
CA PHE A 529 27.57 -5.61 -40.16
C PHE A 529 28.19 -5.07 -41.44
N THR A 530 27.48 -5.15 -42.57
CA THR A 530 28.00 -4.77 -43.90
C THR A 530 27.02 -3.88 -44.66
N ILE A 531 27.53 -2.79 -45.24
CA ILE A 531 26.78 -1.85 -46.08
C ILE A 531 27.26 -1.97 -47.53
N GLU A 532 26.48 -2.63 -48.39
CA GLU A 532 26.80 -2.80 -49.81
C GLU A 532 26.18 -1.72 -50.70
N THR A 533 26.86 -1.38 -51.80
CA THR A 533 26.31 -0.53 -52.88
C THR A 533 26.45 -1.17 -54.25
N SER A 534 25.59 -0.80 -55.20
CA SER A 534 25.69 -1.27 -56.59
C SER A 534 26.75 -0.51 -57.42
N GLU A 535 27.38 -1.18 -58.39
CA GLU A 535 28.28 -0.52 -59.37
C GLU A 535 27.56 0.61 -60.12
N GLY A 536 28.15 1.80 -60.17
CA GLY A 536 27.49 3.01 -60.69
C GLY A 536 26.37 3.59 -59.80
N GLY A 537 26.20 3.06 -58.57
CA GLY A 537 25.31 3.59 -57.55
C GLY A 537 25.73 4.98 -57.02
N PRO A 538 24.87 5.63 -56.22
CA PRO A 538 25.19 6.93 -55.62
C PRO A 538 26.30 6.81 -54.57
N LEU A 539 26.77 7.96 -54.09
CA LEU A 539 27.50 8.06 -52.82
C LEU A 539 26.48 7.98 -51.68
N VAL A 540 26.56 6.90 -50.91
CA VAL A 540 25.85 6.70 -49.65
C VAL A 540 26.75 7.27 -48.54
N ARG A 541 26.22 8.20 -47.76
CA ARG A 541 26.71 8.52 -46.41
C ARG A 541 25.72 7.93 -45.44
N TYR A 542 26.24 7.36 -44.38
CA TYR A 542 25.46 6.74 -43.33
C TYR A 542 26.00 7.13 -41.96
N GLU A 543 25.13 7.00 -40.97
CA GLU A 543 25.40 7.08 -39.54
C GLU A 543 24.59 5.96 -38.89
N PHE A 544 25.16 5.24 -37.93
CA PHE A 544 24.48 4.16 -37.22
C PHE A 544 24.98 4.05 -35.78
N THR A 545 24.13 3.52 -34.89
CA THR A 545 24.43 3.37 -33.46
C THR A 545 24.31 1.90 -33.05
N VAL A 546 25.19 1.47 -32.16
CA VAL A 546 25.20 0.13 -31.54
C VAL A 546 25.31 0.33 -30.03
N ASP A 547 24.56 -0.45 -29.25
CA ASP A 547 24.63 -0.56 -27.79
C ASP A 547 25.81 -1.43 -27.33
N GLY A 548 26.98 -1.19 -27.93
CA GLY A 548 28.17 -1.98 -27.67
C GLY A 548 29.34 -1.65 -28.61
N PRO A 549 30.50 -2.31 -28.41
CA PRO A 549 31.75 -1.93 -29.07
C PRO A 549 31.78 -2.33 -30.55
N VAL A 550 31.97 -1.33 -31.41
CA VAL A 550 32.15 -1.53 -32.86
C VAL A 550 33.62 -1.38 -33.27
N SER A 551 34.12 -2.34 -34.05
CA SER A 551 35.43 -2.25 -34.70
C SER A 551 35.32 -2.37 -36.24
N LYS A 552 36.32 -1.84 -36.95
CA LYS A 552 36.28 -1.76 -38.41
C LYS A 552 36.72 -3.06 -39.07
N GLY A 553 35.91 -3.53 -40.01
CA GLY A 553 36.24 -4.62 -40.91
C GLY A 553 37.26 -4.21 -42.00
N PRO A 554 37.83 -5.19 -42.72
CA PRO A 554 38.90 -5.00 -43.69
C PRO A 554 38.59 -4.14 -44.93
N ASN A 555 37.34 -3.73 -45.16
CA ASN A 555 36.97 -2.78 -46.23
C ASN A 555 36.71 -1.38 -45.68
N ALA A 556 36.15 -1.24 -44.46
CA ALA A 556 36.12 0.04 -43.76
C ALA A 556 37.54 0.53 -43.38
N GLU A 557 38.43 -0.36 -42.92
CA GLU A 557 39.82 0.02 -42.63
C GLU A 557 40.73 0.05 -43.88
N GLY A 558 40.43 0.97 -44.80
CA GLY A 558 41.31 1.28 -45.94
C GLY A 558 41.03 0.48 -47.21
N GLY A 559 39.79 0.03 -47.40
CA GLY A 559 39.27 -0.44 -48.67
C GLY A 559 39.20 0.67 -49.72
N LYS A 560 38.30 0.51 -50.70
CA LYS A 560 38.08 1.51 -51.77
C LYS A 560 36.92 2.46 -51.48
N SER A 561 36.46 2.50 -50.22
CA SER A 561 35.42 3.39 -49.73
C SER A 561 35.73 4.87 -50.05
N VAL A 562 34.71 5.71 -49.99
CA VAL A 562 34.74 7.05 -50.59
C VAL A 562 35.10 8.15 -49.57
N ALA A 563 35.17 7.79 -48.29
CA ALA A 563 35.67 8.58 -47.18
C ALA A 563 36.55 7.72 -46.24
N SER A 564 37.04 8.33 -45.17
CA SER A 564 37.55 7.58 -44.00
C SER A 564 36.49 7.65 -42.92
N ASP A 565 35.93 6.50 -42.56
CA ASP A 565 34.81 6.43 -41.61
C ASP A 565 35.28 6.79 -40.20
N THR A 566 34.35 7.13 -39.31
CA THR A 566 34.60 7.48 -37.90
C THR A 566 33.77 6.60 -37.00
N VAL A 567 34.40 6.09 -35.95
CA VAL A 567 33.79 5.32 -34.86
C VAL A 567 34.02 6.14 -33.60
N THR A 568 32.96 6.36 -32.82
CA THR A 568 32.97 7.20 -31.61
C THR A 568 32.27 6.44 -30.50
N GLU A 569 33.03 6.08 -29.47
CA GLU A 569 32.53 5.46 -28.23
C GLU A 569 31.98 6.59 -27.33
N ASP A 570 30.75 6.46 -26.82
CA ASP A 570 30.12 7.38 -25.86
C ASP A 570 29.24 6.59 -24.88
N GLY A 571 29.70 6.49 -23.62
CA GLY A 571 29.22 5.44 -22.70
C GLY A 571 29.48 4.05 -23.27
N ASP A 572 28.51 3.15 -23.13
CA ASP A 572 28.51 1.83 -23.73
C ASP A 572 27.97 1.83 -25.18
N THR A 573 27.48 2.96 -25.67
CA THR A 573 27.08 3.12 -27.08
C THR A 573 28.27 3.43 -27.99
N THR A 574 28.18 3.00 -29.25
CA THR A 574 29.15 3.35 -30.29
C THR A 574 28.46 3.90 -31.54
N ILE A 575 28.73 5.17 -31.87
CA ILE A 575 28.22 5.86 -33.05
C ILE A 575 29.23 5.77 -34.20
N VAL A 576 28.78 5.33 -35.37
CA VAL A 576 29.61 5.08 -36.55
C VAL A 576 29.09 5.83 -37.77
N ALA A 577 29.91 6.74 -38.30
CA ALA A 577 29.59 7.54 -39.50
C ALA A 577 30.59 7.28 -40.64
N GLY A 578 30.09 7.02 -41.86
CA GLY A 578 30.92 6.57 -42.97
C GLY A 578 30.39 6.87 -44.37
N ALA A 579 31.10 6.41 -45.42
CA ALA A 579 30.63 6.63 -46.80
C ALA A 579 31.13 5.64 -47.87
N THR A 580 30.20 4.82 -48.38
CA THR A 580 30.37 3.86 -49.49
C THR A 580 29.65 4.32 -50.78
N GLY A 581 29.92 3.65 -51.91
CA GLY A 581 29.27 3.95 -53.18
C GLY A 581 29.90 3.23 -54.38
N ASN A 582 29.21 3.27 -55.53
CA ASN A 582 29.72 2.78 -56.82
C ASN A 582 30.23 1.32 -56.82
N GLY A 583 29.64 0.41 -56.04
CA GLY A 583 30.05 -1.00 -56.03
C GLY A 583 31.10 -1.32 -54.96
N TYR A 584 31.23 -0.45 -53.97
CA TYR A 584 32.03 -0.68 -52.77
C TYR A 584 31.14 -1.07 -51.59
N THR A 585 31.80 -1.55 -50.56
CA THR A 585 31.23 -2.18 -49.36
C THR A 585 32.04 -1.69 -48.16
N ASP A 586 31.37 -1.25 -47.11
CA ASP A 586 32.01 -0.96 -45.83
C ASP A 586 31.50 -2.01 -44.82
N ASP A 587 32.38 -2.52 -43.97
CA ASP A 587 32.11 -3.64 -43.06
C ASP A 587 32.66 -3.38 -41.65
N TYR A 588 31.97 -3.92 -40.65
CA TYR A 588 32.20 -3.69 -39.22
C TYR A 588 32.00 -4.99 -38.44
N GLU A 589 32.78 -5.19 -37.38
CA GLU A 589 32.52 -6.18 -36.32
C GLU A 589 31.79 -5.45 -35.18
N ILE A 590 30.58 -5.87 -34.86
CA ILE A 590 29.75 -5.30 -33.78
C ILE A 590 29.53 -6.36 -32.68
N ARG A 591 29.48 -5.92 -31.43
CA ARG A 591 28.80 -6.63 -30.33
C ARG A 591 27.68 -5.72 -29.86
N GLY A 592 26.52 -6.28 -29.51
CA GLY A 592 25.29 -5.51 -29.32
C GLY A 592 24.34 -5.53 -30.54
N ARG A 593 23.15 -4.95 -30.34
CA ARG A 593 22.10 -4.60 -31.29
C ARG A 593 22.47 -3.37 -32.12
N LEU A 594 21.80 -3.20 -33.26
CA LEU A 594 21.86 -1.98 -34.06
C LEU A 594 20.63 -1.14 -33.67
N THR A 595 20.83 0.06 -33.13
CA THR A 595 19.78 0.85 -32.44
C THR A 595 19.37 2.13 -33.19
N ASP A 596 20.18 2.60 -34.15
CA ASP A 596 19.79 3.63 -35.13
C ASP A 596 20.50 3.36 -36.47
N TRP A 597 19.85 3.76 -37.56
CA TRP A 597 20.44 3.81 -38.89
C TRP A 597 19.88 4.98 -39.71
N THR A 598 20.76 5.86 -40.18
CA THR A 598 20.41 6.92 -41.14
C THR A 598 21.25 6.85 -42.42
N ALA A 599 20.65 7.25 -43.54
CA ALA A 599 21.35 7.32 -44.84
C ALA A 599 20.90 8.51 -45.69
N ASN A 600 21.82 9.12 -46.44
CA ASN A 600 21.52 10.27 -47.31
C ASN A 600 20.77 9.92 -48.62
N VAL A 601 20.31 8.68 -48.77
CA VAL A 601 19.60 8.13 -49.94
C VAL A 601 18.58 7.08 -49.49
N SER A 602 17.61 6.76 -50.34
CA SER A 602 16.60 5.72 -50.10
C SER A 602 17.20 4.31 -50.02
N ALA A 603 16.50 3.39 -49.34
CA ALA A 603 16.92 2.00 -49.16
C ALA A 603 17.16 1.23 -50.48
N ASP A 604 16.49 1.60 -51.60
CA ASP A 604 16.73 1.00 -52.93
C ASP A 604 18.16 1.22 -53.50
N ARG A 605 19.02 1.95 -52.78
CA ARG A 605 20.36 2.35 -53.23
C ARG A 605 21.50 1.56 -52.59
N PHE A 606 21.24 0.87 -51.49
CA PHE A 606 22.20 0.08 -50.70
C PHE A 606 21.59 -1.25 -50.26
N ARG A 607 22.35 -2.08 -49.56
CA ARG A 607 21.87 -3.24 -48.80
C ARG A 607 22.55 -3.22 -47.44
N LEU A 608 21.80 -3.50 -46.38
CA LEU A 608 22.36 -3.77 -45.06
C LEU A 608 22.37 -5.28 -44.85
N LEU A 609 23.46 -5.79 -44.29
CA LEU A 609 23.57 -7.20 -43.95
C LEU A 609 24.13 -7.37 -42.55
N VAL A 610 23.51 -8.25 -41.76
CA VAL A 610 24.06 -8.78 -40.51
C VAL A 610 24.39 -10.25 -40.76
N ASP A 611 25.66 -10.62 -40.58
CA ASP A 611 26.21 -11.97 -40.83
C ASP A 611 25.94 -12.54 -42.23
N GLY A 612 25.72 -11.65 -43.19
CA GLY A 612 25.43 -11.97 -44.59
C GLY A 612 23.95 -12.16 -44.91
N GLU A 613 23.05 -12.04 -43.95
CA GLU A 613 21.60 -11.99 -44.17
C GLU A 613 21.14 -10.53 -44.31
N GLU A 614 20.23 -10.25 -45.24
CA GLU A 614 19.82 -8.90 -45.62
C GLU A 614 18.65 -8.40 -44.76
N ILE A 615 18.83 -7.25 -44.10
CA ILE A 615 17.82 -6.62 -43.23
C ILE A 615 17.22 -5.37 -43.89
N ASP A 616 15.95 -5.08 -43.61
CA ASP A 616 15.30 -3.85 -44.07
C ASP A 616 15.71 -2.68 -43.15
N PRO A 617 16.22 -1.54 -43.68
CA PRO A 617 16.57 -0.37 -42.88
C PRO A 617 15.40 0.33 -42.16
N ALA A 618 14.17 -0.19 -42.28
CA ALA A 618 13.01 0.23 -41.50
C ALA A 618 12.60 -0.80 -40.41
N GLN A 619 13.50 -1.75 -40.09
CA GLN A 619 13.44 -2.65 -38.93
C GLN A 619 14.61 -2.40 -37.94
N ILE A 620 15.31 -1.28 -38.15
CA ILE A 620 16.24 -0.61 -37.25
C ILE A 620 15.51 0.66 -36.85
#